data_AF-A0A424QN21-F1
#
_entry.id   AF-A0A424QN21-F1
#
_cell.length_a   1.000
_cell.length_b   1.000
_cell.length_c   1.000
_cell.angle_alpha   90.00
_cell.angle_beta   90.00
_cell.angle_gamma   90.00
#
_symmetry.space_group_name_H-M   'P 1'
#
loop_
_entity.id
_entity.type
_entity.pdbx_description
1 polymer ?
#
loop_
_entity_poly.entity_id
_entity_poly.type
_entity_poly.pdbx_seq_one_letter_code
_entity_poly.pdbx_strand_id
1 'polypeptide(L)' 'MRKRWTDEKRLQRQQADWIVGYIRKHGPLTTHDLIEAMKAEEKTAEAHILNRALRKSPFITSNIISKNGKETFVWKFEV' A
#
# COMPACT_ATOMS: atom_id res chain seq x y z
N MET A 1 15.41 -28.03 2.72
CA MET A 1 14.06 -27.98 3.35
C MET A 1 13.35 -26.71 2.86
N ARG A 2 12.32 -26.82 2.01
CA ARG A 2 11.60 -25.64 1.49
C ARG A 2 10.84 -24.97 2.65
N LYS A 3 11.13 -23.69 2.95
CA LYS A 3 10.39 -22.90 3.95
C LYS A 3 8.91 -22.85 3.54
N ARG A 4 8.06 -23.58 4.26
CA ARG A 4 6.60 -23.49 4.15
C ARG A 4 6.20 -22.09 4.60
N TRP A 5 5.49 -21.36 3.76
CA TRP A 5 4.99 -20.04 4.14
C TRP A 5 3.99 -20.23 5.28
N THR A 6 4.19 -19.50 6.38
CA THR A 6 3.18 -19.39 7.43
C THR A 6 1.98 -18.64 6.88
N ASP A 7 0.78 -18.94 7.38
CA ASP A 7 -0.45 -18.28 6.92
C ASP A 7 -0.40 -16.76 7.13
N GLU A 8 0.28 -16.31 8.19
CA GLU A 8 0.60 -14.90 8.43
C GLU A 8 1.35 -14.25 7.25
N LYS A 9 2.39 -14.89 6.72
CA LYS A 9 3.16 -14.35 5.58
C LYS A 9 2.34 -14.32 4.29
N ARG A 10 1.39 -15.24 4.14
CA ARG A 10 0.46 -15.24 3.01
C ARG A 10 -0.51 -14.08 3.14
N LEU A 11 -1.08 -13.86 4.33
CA LEU A 11 -1.98 -12.75 4.60
C LEU A 11 -1.31 -11.40 4.38
N GLN A 12 -0.10 -11.20 4.89
CA GLN A 12 0.67 -9.97 4.68
C GLN A 12 0.94 -9.70 3.19
N ARG A 13 1.21 -10.74 2.41
CA ARG A 13 1.40 -10.61 0.96
C ARG A 13 0.09 -10.24 0.28
N GLN A 14 -1.00 -10.92 0.61
CA GLN A 14 -2.33 -10.62 0.06
C GLN A 14 -2.76 -9.19 0.36
N GLN A 15 -2.52 -8.69 1.58
CA GLN A 15 -2.82 -7.30 1.93
C GLN A 15 -1.93 -6.31 1.16
N ALA A 16 -0.64 -6.61 0.99
CA ALA A 16 0.24 -5.76 0.18
C ALA A 16 -0.19 -5.72 -1.29
N ASP A 17 -0.53 -6.88 -1.87
CA ASP A 17 -1.04 -6.98 -3.24
C ASP A 17 -2.39 -6.26 -3.40
N TRP A 18 -3.24 -6.31 -2.37
CA TRP A 18 -4.50 -5.58 -2.31
C TRP A 18 -4.28 -4.06 -2.34
N ILE A 19 -3.34 -3.53 -1.55
CA ILE A 19 -3.00 -2.08 -1.55
C ILE A 19 -2.57 -1.63 -2.94
N VAL A 20 -1.67 -2.38 -3.60
CA VAL A 20 -1.21 -2.05 -4.96
C VAL A 20 -2.38 -2.05 -5.95
N GLY A 21 -3.25 -3.06 -5.86
CA GLY A 21 -4.47 -3.14 -6.68
C GLY A 21 -5.45 -2.00 -6.40
N TYR A 22 -5.55 -1.53 -5.16
CA TYR A 22 -6.41 -0.42 -4.77
C TYR A 22 -5.90 0.90 -5.38
N ILE A 23 -4.60 1.20 -5.27
CA ILE A 23 -3.98 2.37 -5.90
C ILE A 23 -4.19 2.33 -7.43
N ARG A 24 -4.04 1.16 -8.05
CA ARG A 24 -4.29 0.99 -9.49
C ARG A 24 -5.72 1.36 -9.90
N LYS A 25 -6.72 1.06 -9.07
CA LYS A 25 -8.14 1.29 -9.37
C LYS A 25 -8.60 2.71 -9.05
N HIS A 26 -8.12 3.27 -7.95
CA HIS A 26 -8.59 4.54 -7.40
C HIS A 26 -7.68 5.73 -7.73
N GLY A 27 -6.52 5.46 -8.34
CA GLY A 27 -5.56 6.47 -8.73
C GLY A 27 -4.57 6.83 -7.62
N PRO A 28 -3.89 7.97 -7.74
CA PRO A 28 -2.89 8.39 -6.76
C PRO A 28 -3.53 8.64 -5.37
N LEU A 29 -3.01 7.99 -4.33
CA LEU A 29 -3.56 8.05 -2.97
C LEU A 29 -2.50 8.40 -1.94
N THR A 30 -2.89 9.09 -0.87
CA THR A 30 -1.99 9.31 0.28
C THR A 30 -1.94 8.08 1.18
N THR A 31 -0.93 8.01 2.05
CA THR A 31 -0.88 6.97 3.09
C THR A 31 -2.12 7.00 3.98
N HIS A 32 -2.69 8.18 4.24
CA HIS A 32 -3.91 8.31 5.05
C HIS A 32 -5.12 7.70 4.34
N ASP A 33 -5.32 8.02 3.05
CA ASP A 33 -6.42 7.46 2.25
C ASP A 33 -6.35 5.93 2.20
N LEU A 34 -5.14 5.37 2.09
CA LEU A 34 -4.92 3.93 2.10
C LEU A 34 -5.25 3.29 3.44
N ILE A 35 -4.89 3.92 4.56
CA ILE A 35 -5.24 3.42 5.90
C ILE A 35 -6.75 3.40 6.08
N GLU A 36 -7.46 4.45 5.66
CA GLU A 36 -8.92 4.50 5.74
C GLU A 36 -9.57 3.44 4.84
N ALA A 37 -9.07 3.26 3.62
CA ALA A 37 -9.53 2.20 2.72
C ALA A 37 -9.30 0.80 3.31
N MET A 38 -8.15 0.55 3.96
CA MET A 38 -7.88 -0.72 4.62
C MET A 38 -8.83 -0.98 5.79
N LYS A 39 -9.11 0.04 6.62
CA LYS A 39 -10.06 -0.07 7.73
C LYS A 39 -11.48 -0.36 7.26
N ALA A 40 -11.94 0.33 6.20
CA ALA A 40 -13.25 0.11 5.60
C ALA A 40 -13.43 -1.33 5.09
N GLU A 41 -12.33 -2.00 4.79
CA GLU A 41 -12.25 -3.35 4.24
C GLU A 41 -11.83 -4.40 5.29
N GLU A 42 -11.89 -4.02 6.57
CA GLU A 42 -11.53 -4.83 7.75
C GLU A 42 -10.12 -5.44 7.66
N LYS A 43 -9.18 -4.72 7.04
CA LYS A 43 -7.77 -5.14 6.88
C LYS A 43 -6.86 -4.40 7.85
N THR A 44 -5.82 -5.09 8.31
CA THR A 44 -4.85 -4.53 9.25
C THR A 44 -3.85 -3.61 8.52
N ALA A 45 -3.82 -2.34 8.88
CA ALA A 45 -2.89 -1.36 8.31
C ALA A 45 -1.51 -1.38 9.00
N GLU A 46 -0.82 -2.52 8.94
CA GLU A 46 0.49 -2.67 9.58
C GLU A 46 1.62 -2.00 8.77
N ALA A 47 2.57 -1.38 9.48
CA ALA A 47 3.63 -0.60 8.86
C ALA A 47 4.49 -1.41 7.86
N HIS A 48 4.78 -2.69 8.13
CA HIS A 48 5.55 -3.52 7.20
C HIS A 48 4.78 -3.90 5.95
N ILE A 49 3.44 -3.98 6.02
CA ILE A 49 2.58 -4.30 4.87
C ILE A 49 2.51 -3.09 3.95
N LEU A 50 2.27 -1.90 4.52
CA LEU A 50 2.35 -0.63 3.81
C LEU A 50 3.73 -0.42 3.18
N ASN A 51 4.82 -0.64 3.93
CA ASN A 51 6.17 -0.53 3.40
C ASN A 51 6.42 -1.49 2.23
N ARG A 52 5.93 -2.73 2.33
CA ARG A 52 6.05 -3.72 1.25
C ARG A 52 5.26 -3.31 0.01
N ALA A 53 4.04 -2.82 0.17
CA ALA A 53 3.18 -2.40 -0.94
C ALA A 53 3.69 -1.12 -1.62
N LEU A 54 4.19 -0.16 -0.84
CA LEU A 54 4.47 1.19 -1.31
C LEU A 54 5.93 1.41 -1.71
N ARG A 55 6.88 0.86 -0.94
CA ARG A 55 8.31 1.08 -1.19
C ARG A 55 9.01 -0.08 -1.88
N LYS A 56 8.50 -1.30 -1.75
CA LYS A 56 9.11 -2.50 -2.35
C LYS A 56 8.39 -2.98 -3.60
N SER A 57 7.22 -2.42 -3.91
CA SER A 57 6.51 -2.74 -5.15
C SER A 57 7.22 -2.06 -6.32
N PRO A 58 7.51 -2.79 -7.42
CA PRO A 58 8.06 -2.19 -8.63
C PRO A 58 7.03 -1.33 -9.39
N PHE A 59 5.75 -1.41 -9.02
CA PHE A 59 4.66 -0.73 -9.71
C PHE A 59 4.18 0.55 -9.02
N ILE A 60 4.75 0.88 -7.86
CA ILE A 60 4.33 2.04 -7.07
C ILE A 60 5.45 3.07 -7.06
N THR A 61 5.12 4.30 -7.43
CA THR A 61 6.00 5.46 -7.32
C THR A 61 5.45 6.47 -6.32
N SER A 62 6.34 7.16 -5.62
CA SER A 62 5.99 8.23 -4.68
C SER A 62 6.23 9.58 -5.32
N ASN A 63 5.24 10.46 -5.25
CA ASN A 63 5.38 11.87 -5.59
C ASN A 63 5.02 12.72 -4.38
N ILE A 64 5.65 13.88 -4.26
CA ILE A 64 5.28 14.88 -3.25
C ILE A 64 4.34 15.87 -3.92
N ILE A 65 3.17 16.08 -3.33
CA ILE A 65 2.26 17.16 -3.73
C ILE A 65 2.17 18.18 -2.59
N SER A 66 2.08 19.46 -2.95
CA SER A 66 1.74 20.50 -1.99
C SER A 66 0.22 20.64 -1.93
N LYS A 67 -0.36 20.34 -0.77
CA LYS A 67 -1.79 20.50 -0.49
C LYS A 67 -1.95 21.41 0.72
N ASN A 68 -2.60 22.56 0.55
CA ASN A 68 -2.77 23.58 1.60
C ASN A 68 -1.45 24.02 2.26
N GLY A 69 -0.38 24.16 1.47
CA GLY A 69 0.95 24.54 1.98
C GLY A 69 1.69 23.45 2.76
N LYS A 70 1.14 22.22 2.80
CA LYS A 70 1.81 21.04 3.38
C LYS A 70 2.19 20.07 2.28
N GLU A 71 3.45 19.66 2.28
CA GLU A 71 3.94 18.58 1.43
C GLU A 71 3.39 17.24 1.93
N THR A 72 2.79 16.47 1.03
CA THR A 72 2.24 15.15 1.33
C THR A 72 2.68 14.15 0.28
N PHE A 73 3.06 12.95 0.73
CA PHE A 73 3.36 11.84 -0.16
C PHE A 73 2.08 11.27 -0.76
N VAL A 74 2.11 11.11 -2.08
CA VAL A 74 1.08 10.44 -2.86
C VAL A 74 1.72 9.28 -3.60
N TRP A 75 1.04 8.14 -3.53
CA TRP A 75 1.47 6.88 -4.12
C TRP A 75 0.66 6.65 -5.39
N LYS A 76 1.35 6.45 -6.51
CA LYS A 76 0.74 6.24 -7.82
C LYS A 76 1.17 4.91 -8.38
N PHE A 77 0.26 4.27 -9.12
CA PHE A 77 0.56 3.06 -9.88
C PHE A 77 1.09 3.41 -11.27
N GLU A 78 2.22 2.81 -11.67
CA GLU A 78 2.88 3.02 -12.96
C GLU A 78 3.35 1.67 -13.55
N VAL A 79 3.26 1.55 -14.89
CA VAL A 79 3.60 0.35 -15.69
C VAL A 79 4.47 0.76 -16.87
#